data_AF-A0A966QIV5-F1
#
_entry.id   AF-A0A966QIV5-F1
#
_cell.length_a   1.000
_cell.length_b   1.000
_cell.length_c   1.000
_cell.angle_alpha   90.00
_cell.angle_beta   90.00
_cell.angle_gamma   90.00
#
_symmetry.space_group_name_H-M   'P 1'
#
loop_
_entity.id
_entity.type
_entity.pdbx_description
1 polymer ?
#
loop_
_entity_poly.entity_id
_entity_poly.type
_entity_poly.pdbx_seq_one_letter_code
_entity_poly.pdbx_strand_id
1 'polypeptide(L)'
;MNTSRFITYPSTVEACSNHRVVLIDATEKDRTQVERFLQTSVENFDVYIYPSESYDLEWLNHVSTDAELILINDASQVRVTPTGIRYQNNPLEHFEKIEQSTLDTPAN
;
A
#
# COMPACT_ATOMS: atom_id res chain seq x y z
N MET A 1 -8.33 0.81 18.38
CA MET A 1 -7.90 2.11 17.79
C MET A 1 -7.29 1.77 16.45
N ASN A 2 -7.75 2.43 15.39
CA ASN A 2 -7.19 2.25 14.06
C ASN A 2 -5.81 2.92 14.02
N THR A 3 -4.77 2.14 13.73
CA THR A 3 -3.38 2.60 13.66
C THR A 3 -2.90 2.76 12.22
N SER A 4 -3.83 2.66 11.25
CA SER A 4 -3.51 2.83 9.84
C SER A 4 -2.88 4.19 9.56
N ARG A 5 -1.88 4.21 8.69
CA ARG A 5 -1.08 5.41 8.40
C ARG A 5 -0.51 5.39 7.00
N PHE A 6 -0.36 6.59 6.43
CA PHE A 6 0.41 6.80 5.23
C PHE A 6 1.86 7.10 5.57
N ILE A 7 2.77 6.46 4.83
CA ILE A 7 4.20 6.55 5.02
C ILE A 7 4.79 7.03 3.70
N THR A 8 5.41 8.20 3.73
CA THR A 8 6.07 8.78 2.56
C THR A 8 7.56 8.88 2.84
N TYR A 9 8.38 8.78 1.79
CA TYR A 9 9.81 9.05 1.89
C TYR A 9 10.11 10.41 2.58
N PRO A 10 11.16 10.51 3.43
CA PRO A 10 12.11 9.47 3.86
C PRO A 10 11.66 8.64 5.07
N SER A 11 10.36 8.55 5.34
CA SER A 11 9.86 7.85 6.52
C SER A 11 9.88 6.33 6.32
N THR A 12 10.37 5.61 7.34
CA THR A 12 10.18 4.17 7.51
C THR A 12 9.69 3.96 8.93
N VAL A 13 8.60 3.22 9.09
CA VAL A 13 8.07 2.87 10.41
C VAL A 13 8.60 1.52 10.85
N GLU A 14 8.72 1.32 12.16
CA GLU A 14 9.07 0.02 12.71
C GLU A 14 8.05 -1.04 12.33
N ALA A 15 8.55 -2.26 12.12
CA ALA A 15 7.73 -3.40 11.77
C ALA A 15 6.66 -3.67 12.82
N CYS A 16 5.39 -3.47 12.46
CA CYS A 16 4.23 -3.77 13.28
C CYS A 16 3.39 -4.88 12.62
N SER A 17 2.40 -5.40 13.34
CA SER A 17 1.42 -6.38 12.82
C SER A 17 0.39 -5.78 11.83
N ASN A 18 0.67 -4.61 11.26
CA ASN A 18 -0.20 -3.93 10.30
C ASN A 18 0.05 -4.48 8.89
N HIS A 19 -0.99 -4.50 8.06
CA HIS A 19 -0.89 -4.87 6.67
C HIS A 19 -0.06 -3.87 5.88
N ARG A 20 0.99 -4.31 5.20
CA ARG A 20 1.88 -3.39 4.45
C ARG A 20 1.54 -3.35 2.98
N VAL A 21 1.15 -2.17 2.52
CA VAL A 21 0.81 -1.93 1.12
C VAL A 21 1.67 -0.82 0.54
N VAL A 22 2.34 -1.07 -0.57
CA VAL A 22 3.12 -0.07 -1.30
C VAL A 22 2.31 0.42 -2.49
N LEU A 23 2.06 1.73 -2.56
CA LEU A 23 1.46 2.40 -3.71
C LEU A 23 2.55 3.14 -4.47
N ILE A 24 2.78 2.74 -5.71
CA ILE A 24 3.73 3.36 -6.63
C ILE A 24 2.97 4.28 -7.58
N ASP A 25 3.36 5.56 -7.57
CA ASP A 25 2.86 6.59 -8.49
C ASP A 25 1.35 6.82 -8.38
N ALA A 26 0.84 6.71 -7.15
CA ALA A 26 -0.56 6.93 -6.84
C ALA A 26 -0.95 8.41 -7.00
N THR A 27 -2.11 8.63 -7.62
CA THR A 27 -2.68 9.97 -7.79
C THR A 27 -3.25 10.51 -6.49
N GLU A 28 -3.51 11.82 -6.40
CA GLU A 28 -4.20 12.41 -5.25
C GLU A 28 -5.58 11.79 -5.01
N LYS A 29 -6.28 11.43 -6.10
CA LYS A 29 -7.56 10.73 -6.04
C LYS A 29 -7.42 9.36 -5.38
N ASP A 30 -6.42 8.58 -5.79
CA ASP A 30 -6.12 7.26 -5.20
C ASP A 30 -5.88 7.40 -3.70
N ARG A 31 -5.04 8.38 -3.31
CA ARG A 31 -4.72 8.65 -1.89
C ARG A 31 -5.96 9.00 -1.08
N THR A 32 -6.82 9.87 -1.61
CA THR A 32 -8.07 10.27 -0.95
C THR A 32 -9.03 9.09 -0.77
N GLN A 33 -9.11 8.21 -1.77
CA GLN A 33 -9.95 7.01 -1.70
C GLN A 33 -9.43 6.04 -0.64
N VAL A 34 -8.13 5.75 -0.65
CA VAL A 34 -7.49 4.88 0.35
C VAL A 34 -7.63 5.48 1.74
N GLU A 35 -7.42 6.78 1.92
CA GLU A 35 -7.57 7.43 3.23
C GLU A 35 -8.97 7.24 3.82
N ARG A 36 -10.02 7.41 3.00
CA ARG A 36 -11.40 7.18 3.44
C ARG A 36 -11.65 5.72 3.82
N PHE A 37 -11.12 4.78 3.04
CA PHE A 37 -11.23 3.35 3.37
C PHE A 37 -10.53 3.04 4.69
N LEU A 38 -9.30 3.54 4.87
CA LEU A 38 -8.53 3.32 6.09
C LEU A 38 -9.30 3.80 7.31
N GLN A 39 -9.99 4.95 7.26
CA GLN A 39 -10.78 5.45 8.40
C GLN A 39 -11.91 4.52 8.85
N THR A 40 -12.48 3.74 7.92
CA THR A 40 -13.62 2.83 8.19
C THR A 40 -13.21 1.38 8.35
N SER A 41 -11.99 1.03 7.92
CA SER A 41 -11.50 -0.35 7.97
C SER A 41 -11.33 -0.84 9.40
N VAL A 42 -11.61 -2.14 9.58
CA VAL A 42 -11.39 -2.84 10.86
C VAL A 42 -9.95 -3.33 11.01
N GLU A 43 -9.25 -3.46 9.89
CA GLU A 43 -7.84 -3.84 9.82
C GLU A 43 -6.93 -2.61 9.87
N ASN A 44 -5.66 -2.83 10.25
CA ASN A 44 -4.67 -1.76 10.31
C ASN A 44 -3.71 -1.87 9.12
N PHE A 45 -3.49 -0.78 8.39
CA PHE A 45 -2.61 -0.75 7.22
C PHE A 45 -1.49 0.28 7.34
N ASP A 46 -0.29 -0.13 6.98
CA ASP A 46 0.86 0.75 6.74
C ASP A 46 0.98 0.94 5.22
N VAL A 47 0.55 2.11 4.74
CA VAL A 47 0.49 2.41 3.30
C VAL A 47 1.66 3.29 2.88
N TYR A 48 2.63 2.69 2.17
CA TYR A 48 3.82 3.37 1.68
C TYR A 48 3.53 4.02 0.32
N ILE A 49 3.75 5.33 0.18
CA ILE A 49 3.58 6.03 -1.09
C ILE A 49 4.94 6.32 -1.69
N TYR A 50 5.19 5.78 -2.88
CA TYR A 50 6.38 6.07 -3.68
C TYR A 50 6.01 6.91 -4.90
N PRO A 51 6.39 8.19 -4.96
CA PRO A 51 6.23 8.98 -6.18
C PRO A 51 7.29 8.57 -7.21
N SER A 52 6.90 8.42 -8.48
CA SER A 52 7.82 7.98 -9.55
C SER A 52 9.03 8.90 -9.74
N GLU A 53 8.91 10.17 -9.36
CA GLU A 53 9.95 11.20 -9.38
C GLU A 53 10.93 11.15 -8.19
N SER A 54 10.76 10.23 -7.23
CA SER A 54 11.64 10.17 -6.05
C SER A 54 13.06 9.69 -6.38
N TYR A 55 13.24 8.97 -7.49
CA TYR A 55 14.48 8.30 -7.94
C TYR A 55 15.19 7.38 -6.91
N ASP A 56 14.66 7.26 -5.71
CA ASP A 56 15.21 6.46 -4.61
C ASP A 56 14.70 5.02 -4.67
N LEU A 57 15.37 4.24 -5.52
CA LEU A 57 15.08 2.83 -5.69
C LEU A 57 15.50 2.00 -4.47
N GLU A 58 16.42 2.49 -3.63
CA GLU A 58 16.84 1.79 -2.41
C GLU A 58 15.72 1.78 -1.39
N TRP A 59 15.11 2.94 -1.11
CA TRP A 59 13.93 3.04 -0.24
C TRP A 59 12.78 2.21 -0.79
N LEU A 60 12.51 2.31 -2.10
CA LEU A 60 11.45 1.55 -2.74
C LEU A 60 11.65 0.03 -2.59
N ASN A 61 12.86 -0.46 -2.85
CA ASN A 61 13.18 -1.88 -2.69
C ASN A 61 13.06 -2.32 -1.22
N HIS A 62 13.49 -1.48 -0.29
CA HIS A 62 13.37 -1.76 1.14
C HIS A 62 11.89 -1.94 1.54
N VAL A 63 11.04 -0.97 1.25
CA VAL A 63 9.61 -1.04 1.63
C VAL A 63 8.84 -2.11 0.84
N SER A 64 9.27 -2.41 -0.38
CA SER A 64 8.65 -3.45 -1.22
C SER A 64 9.00 -4.87 -0.78
N THR A 65 10.14 -5.07 -0.10
CA THR A 65 10.57 -6.40 0.34
C THR A 65 9.66 -6.96 1.43
N ASP A 66 9.21 -6.11 2.34
CA ASP A 66 8.30 -6.47 3.45
C ASP A 66 6.83 -6.17 3.14
N ALA A 67 6.51 -5.75 1.92
CA ALA A 67 5.14 -5.44 1.51
C ALA A 67 4.37 -6.72 1.20
N GLU A 68 3.18 -6.87 1.78
CA GLU A 68 2.25 -7.92 1.40
C GLU A 68 1.63 -7.67 0.02
N LEU A 69 1.47 -6.38 -0.31
CA LEU A 69 0.91 -5.96 -1.57
C LEU A 69 1.65 -4.75 -2.11
N ILE A 70 2.03 -4.83 -3.39
CA ILE A 70 2.60 -3.70 -4.13
C ILE A 70 1.63 -3.38 -5.26
N LEU A 71 1.10 -2.17 -5.27
CA LEU A 71 0.22 -1.64 -6.31
C LEU A 71 0.96 -0.57 -7.11
N ILE A 72 0.96 -0.73 -8.42
CA ILE A 72 1.63 0.15 -9.36
C ILE A 72 0.56 0.79 -10.23
N ASN A 73 0.51 2.12 -10.25
CA ASN A 73 -0.34 2.79 -11.22
C ASN A 73 0.10 2.36 -12.63
N ASP A 74 -0.83 1.91 -13.48
CA ASP A 74 -0.49 1.40 -14.82
C ASP A 74 0.19 2.45 -15.70
N ALA A 75 -0.10 3.74 -15.47
CA ALA A 75 0.57 4.86 -16.12
C ALA A 75 2.05 5.00 -15.70
N SER A 76 2.45 4.38 -14.58
CA SER A 76 3.80 4.49 -14.05
C SER A 76 4.84 3.77 -14.92
N GLN A 77 5.97 4.44 -15.07
CA GLN A 77 7.16 3.89 -15.71
C GLN A 77 8.04 3.10 -14.71
N VAL A 78 7.75 3.19 -13.41
CA VAL A 78 8.51 2.52 -12.36
C VAL A 78 8.30 1.01 -12.44
N ARG A 79 9.40 0.26 -12.26
CA ARG A 79 9.39 -1.21 -12.17
C ARG A 79 10.09 -1.61 -10.88
N VAL A 80 9.51 -2.58 -10.18
CA VAL A 80 10.03 -3.13 -8.93
C VAL A 80 10.09 -4.65 -9.00
N THR A 81 10.93 -5.24 -8.14
CA THR A 81 11.02 -6.69 -7.95
C THR A 81 10.91 -6.96 -6.44
N PRO A 82 9.92 -7.75 -5.97
CA PRO A 82 8.96 -8.55 -6.72
C PRO A 82 7.97 -7.72 -7.55
N THR A 83 7.42 -8.32 -8.61
CA THR A 83 6.49 -7.64 -9.53
C THR A 83 5.20 -7.31 -8.79
N GLY A 84 4.91 -6.02 -8.62
CA GLY A 84 3.64 -5.54 -8.09
C GLY A 84 2.48 -5.70 -9.08
N ILE A 85 1.25 -5.54 -8.57
CA ILE A 85 0.02 -5.55 -9.37
C ILE A 85 -0.16 -4.17 -10.01
N ARG A 86 -0.35 -4.14 -11.33
CA ARG A 86 -0.69 -2.90 -12.04
C ARG A 86 -2.19 -2.64 -11.96
N TYR A 87 -2.59 -1.44 -11.55
CA TYR A 87 -3.99 -1.02 -11.47
C TYR A 87 -4.26 0.18 -12.39
N GLN A 88 -5.43 0.19 -13.04
CA GLN A 88 -5.79 1.22 -14.02
C GLN A 88 -6.76 2.30 -13.50
N ASN A 89 -7.49 2.05 -12.40
CA ASN A 89 -8.57 2.97 -11.98
C ASN A 89 -8.75 3.15 -10.47
N ASN A 90 -8.76 2.06 -9.70
CA ASN A 90 -9.08 2.13 -8.27
C ASN A 90 -8.24 1.13 -7.48
N PRO A 91 -7.30 1.58 -6.63
CA PRO A 91 -6.52 0.67 -5.80
C PRO A 91 -7.36 0.04 -4.67
N LEU A 92 -8.52 0.60 -4.31
CA LEU A 92 -9.34 0.12 -3.19
C LEU A 92 -9.78 -1.34 -3.32
N GLU A 93 -10.05 -1.81 -4.54
CA GLU A 93 -10.48 -3.19 -4.76
C GLU A 93 -9.47 -4.22 -4.22
N HIS A 94 -8.20 -3.83 -4.11
CA HIS A 94 -7.16 -4.68 -3.52
C HIS A 94 -7.13 -4.59 -1.99
N PHE A 95 -7.40 -3.42 -1.42
CA PHE A 95 -7.50 -3.27 0.04
C PHE A 95 -8.71 -4.02 0.59
N GLU A 96 -9.87 -3.91 -0.06
CA GLU A 96 -11.10 -4.61 0.33
C GLU A 96 -10.92 -6.14 0.28
N LYS A 97 -10.15 -6.66 -0.69
CA LYS A 97 -9.84 -8.10 -0.78
C LYS A 97 -8.97 -8.58 0.38
N ILE A 98 -8.02 -7.76 0.85
CA ILE A 98 -7.21 -8.10 2.02
C ILE A 98 -8.11 -8.19 3.25
N GLU A 99 -8.94 -7.17 3.48
CA GLU A 99 -9.88 -7.14 4.61
C GLU A 99 -10.86 -8.34 4.59
N GLN A 100 -11.44 -8.65 3.42
CA GLN A 100 -12.31 -9.82 3.26
C GLN A 100 -11.57 -11.14 3.54
N SER A 101 -10.34 -11.29 3.03
CA SER A 101 -9.56 -12.52 3.26
C SER A 101 -9.24 -12.74 4.75
N THR A 102 -9.01 -11.67 5.50
CA THR A 102 -8.81 -11.73 6.96
C THR A 102 -10.11 -12.10 7.68
N LEU A 103 -11.26 -11.57 7.25
CA LEU A 103 -12.58 -11.90 7.82
C LEU A 103 -12.99 -13.36 7.55
N ASP A 104 -12.64 -13.92 6.38
CA ASP A 104 -12.94 -15.30 6.00
C ASP A 104 -12.00 -16.33 6.64
N THR A 105 -10.96 -15.89 7.36
CA THR A 105 -10.09 -16.78 8.13
C THR A 105 -10.64 -16.90 9.55
N PRO A 106 -11.37 -17.98 9.91
CA PRO A 106 -11.83 -18.16 11.28
C PRO A 106 -10.61 -18.25 12.20
N ALA A 107 -10.55 -17.36 13.19
CA ALA A 107 -9.58 -17.44 14.28
C ALA A 107 -9.67 -18.84 14.90
N ASN A 108 -8.61 -19.63 14.71
CA ASN A 108 -8.51 -20.98 15.25
C ASN A 108 -8.00 -20.94 16.69
#